data_AF-A0A2W6W404-F1
#
_entry.id   AF-A0A2W6W404-F1
#
_cell.length_a   1.000
_cell.length_b   1.000
_cell.length_c   1.000
_cell.angle_alpha   90.00
_cell.angle_beta   90.00
_cell.angle_gamma   90.00
#
_symmetry.space_group_name_H-M   'P 1'
#
loop_
_entity.id
_entity.type
_entity.pdbx_description
1 polymer ?
#
loop_
_entity_poly.entity_id
_entity_poly.type
_entity_poly.pdbx_seq_one_letter_code
_entity_poly.pdbx_strand_id
1 'polypeptide(L)'
;MTELVDHRGQPLRREVLTKEVAGPTLAGLRSPIAGYPGDGLTPVRLAQILRGADHGDPRSYFELAEQIEERDPHYVGVLSTRKRSV
;
A
#
# COMPACT_ATOMS: atom_id res chain seq x y z
N MET A 1 -18.54 -41.52 -24.74
CA MET A 1 -18.83 -40.42 -23.79
C MET A 1 -17.91 -39.28 -24.14
N THR A 2 -18.46 -38.12 -24.56
CA THR A 2 -17.67 -36.96 -24.99
C THR A 2 -17.39 -36.08 -23.77
N GLU A 3 -16.12 -35.84 -23.46
CA GLU A 3 -15.69 -35.03 -22.32
C GLU A 3 -15.43 -33.59 -22.77
N LEU A 4 -15.91 -32.60 -21.99
CA LEU A 4 -15.67 -31.19 -22.25
C LEU A 4 -14.25 -30.84 -21.81
N VAL A 5 -13.49 -30.21 -22.68
CA VAL A 5 -12.10 -29.80 -22.44
C VAL A 5 -11.96 -28.28 -22.55
N ASP A 6 -10.95 -27.72 -21.89
CA ASP A 6 -10.60 -26.31 -21.99
C ASP A 6 -9.78 -26.00 -23.27
N HIS A 7 -9.37 -24.74 -23.41
CA HIS A 7 -8.53 -24.26 -24.52
C HIS A 7 -7.13 -24.91 -24.59
N ARG A 8 -6.72 -25.65 -23.55
CA ARG A 8 -5.44 -26.39 -23.47
C ARG A 8 -5.65 -27.90 -23.58
N GLY A 9 -6.87 -28.36 -23.86
CA GLY A 9 -7.22 -29.77 -23.97
C GLY A 9 -7.30 -30.50 -22.63
N GLN A 10 -7.33 -29.78 -21.50
CA GLN A 10 -7.51 -30.39 -20.18
C GLN A 10 -8.99 -30.61 -19.88
N PRO A 11 -9.39 -31.75 -19.30
CA PRO A 11 -10.77 -32.00 -18.91
C PRO A 11 -11.31 -30.95 -17.93
N LEU A 12 -12.51 -30.44 -18.23
CA LEU A 12 -13.13 -29.39 -17.43
C LEU A 12 -13.65 -29.94 -16.10
N ARG A 13 -13.07 -29.49 -14.99
CA ARG A 13 -13.50 -29.86 -13.63
C ARG A 13 -14.74 -29.05 -13.22
N ARG A 14 -15.92 -29.61 -13.46
CA ARG A 14 -17.22 -28.95 -13.16
C ARG A 14 -17.36 -28.46 -11.73
N GLU A 15 -16.77 -29.19 -10.78
CA GLU A 15 -16.68 -28.87 -9.35
C GLU A 15 -15.97 -27.55 -9.02
N VAL A 16 -15.13 -27.02 -9.91
CA VAL A 16 -14.43 -25.75 -9.71
C VAL A 16 -15.23 -24.58 -10.30
N LEU A 17 -16.03 -24.83 -11.33
CA LEU A 17 -16.78 -23.79 -12.05
C LEU A 17 -17.96 -23.21 -11.26
N THR A 18 -18.40 -23.91 -10.22
CA THR A 18 -19.47 -23.46 -9.31
C THR A 18 -18.94 -22.77 -8.06
N LYS A 19 -17.62 -22.71 -7.87
CA LYS A 19 -17.02 -22.01 -6.73
C LYS A 19 -16.92 -20.52 -7.03
N GLU A 20 -17.34 -19.71 -6.06
CA GLU A 20 -17.15 -18.26 -6.10
C GLU A 20 -15.65 -17.93 -6.08
N VAL A 21 -15.21 -17.09 -7.02
CA VAL A 21 -13.85 -16.58 -7.10
C VAL A 21 -13.91 -15.07 -6.87
N ALA A 22 -13.09 -14.57 -5.94
CA ALA A 22 -13.00 -13.15 -5.58
C ALA A 22 -14.30 -12.53 -5.02
N GLY A 23 -15.01 -13.25 -4.14
CA GLY A 23 -16.16 -12.72 -3.39
C GLY A 23 -15.79 -11.56 -2.46
N PRO A 24 -16.78 -10.76 -2.02
CA PRO A 24 -16.56 -9.60 -1.15
C PRO A 24 -15.92 -10.03 0.17
N THR A 25 -14.78 -9.43 0.52
CA THR A 25 -14.09 -9.69 1.79
C THR A 25 -14.49 -8.64 2.83
N LEU A 26 -14.80 -9.07 4.06
CA LEU A 26 -15.25 -8.18 5.16
C LEU A 26 -14.18 -7.19 5.63
N ALA A 27 -12.89 -7.48 5.39
CA ALA A 27 -11.77 -6.60 5.67
C ALA A 27 -11.04 -6.30 4.35
N GLY A 28 -10.66 -5.05 4.13
CA GLY A 28 -9.83 -4.70 2.98
C GLY A 28 -8.48 -5.43 3.05
N LEU A 29 -7.83 -5.61 1.90
CA LEU A 29 -6.45 -6.14 1.79
C LEU A 29 -5.39 -5.29 2.52
N ARG A 30 -5.80 -4.21 3.18
CA ARG A 30 -4.94 -3.32 3.97
C ARG A 30 -4.93 -3.81 5.42
N SER A 31 -3.75 -4.15 5.91
CA SER A 31 -3.53 -4.39 7.33
C SER A 31 -3.97 -3.14 8.12
N PRO A 32 -4.79 -3.27 9.17
CA PRO A 32 -5.17 -2.14 10.03
C PRO A 32 -4.01 -1.66 10.92
N ILE A 33 -2.88 -2.38 10.94
CA ILE A 33 -1.65 -1.96 11.61
C ILE A 33 -0.88 -1.08 10.62
N ALA A 34 -1.23 0.21 10.57
CA ALA A 34 -0.40 1.22 9.92
C ALA A 34 0.80 1.53 10.82
N GLY A 35 2.01 1.59 10.24
CA GLY A 35 3.16 2.14 10.93
C GLY A 35 3.06 3.66 11.08
N TYR A 36 3.83 4.22 12.02
CA TYR A 36 4.08 5.67 12.11
C TYR A 36 5.56 5.96 11.80
N PRO A 37 6.04 5.79 10.55
CA PRO A 37 7.43 6.07 10.19
C PRO A 37 7.88 7.53 10.44
N GLY A 38 6.96 8.48 10.60
CA GLY A 38 7.27 9.86 10.98
C GLY A 38 7.75 10.01 12.43
N ASP A 39 7.40 9.09 13.33
CA ASP A 39 7.79 9.15 14.73
C ASP A 39 9.27 8.79 14.90
N GLY A 40 10.04 9.70 15.49
CA GLY A 40 11.49 9.53 15.61
C GLY A 40 12.20 9.52 14.25
N LEU A 41 11.66 10.23 13.25
CA LEU A 41 12.28 10.34 11.93
C LEU A 41 13.64 11.06 12.05
N THR A 42 14.69 10.38 11.60
CA THR A 42 16.05 10.94 11.45
C THR A 42 16.42 10.99 9.97
N PRO A 43 17.39 11.82 9.55
CA PRO A 43 17.84 11.83 8.16
C PRO A 43 18.29 10.45 7.65
N VAL A 44 18.96 9.67 8.51
CA VAL A 44 19.39 8.30 8.18
C VAL A 44 18.19 7.39 7.93
N ARG A 45 17.16 7.46 8.78
CA ARG A 45 15.94 6.66 8.64
C ARG A 45 15.13 7.08 7.41
N LEU A 46 15.02 8.38 7.13
CA LEU A 46 14.37 8.86 5.90
C LEU A 46 15.09 8.34 4.65
N ALA A 47 16.42 8.38 4.62
CA ALA A 47 17.19 7.85 3.50
C ALA A 47 16.99 6.34 3.29
N GLN A 48 16.80 5.57 4.38
CA GLN A 48 16.46 4.15 4.30
C GLN A 48 15.07 3.93 3.73
N ILE A 49 14.07 4.72 4.15
CA ILE A 49 12.69 4.63 3.62
C ILE A 49 12.67 4.90 2.11
N LEU A 50 13.35 5.97 1.66
CA LEU A 50 13.41 6.33 0.23
C LEU A 50 14.11 5.24 -0.61
N ARG A 51 15.27 4.74 -0.16
CA ARG A 51 15.96 3.64 -0.84
C ARG A 51 15.14 2.35 -0.87
N GLY A 52 14.41 2.06 0.21
CA GLY A 52 13.51 0.90 0.28
C GLY A 52 12.44 0.97 -0.82
N ALA A 53 11.84 2.15 -1.00
CA ALA A 53 10.88 2.40 -2.07
C ALA A 53 11.50 2.21 -3.46
N ASP A 54 12.71 2.74 -3.70
CA ASP A 54 13.45 2.57 -4.96
C ASP A 54 13.76 1.09 -5.28
N HIS A 55 13.93 0.27 -4.24
CA HIS A 55 14.18 -1.17 -4.35
C HIS A 55 12.91 -2.04 -4.36
N GLY A 56 11.72 -1.43 -4.43
CA GLY A 56 10.45 -2.16 -4.54
C GLY A 56 9.75 -2.48 -3.23
N ASP A 57 10.18 -1.91 -2.10
CA ASP A 57 9.45 -1.94 -0.82
C ASP A 57 8.93 -0.52 -0.44
N PRO A 58 7.84 -0.05 -1.06
CA PRO A 58 7.35 1.32 -0.87
C PRO A 58 6.45 1.49 0.35
N ARG A 59 6.21 0.46 1.17
CA ARG A 59 5.20 0.49 2.25
C ARG A 59 5.44 1.65 3.22
N SER A 60 6.63 1.73 3.81
CA SER A 60 6.97 2.80 4.74
C SER A 60 7.03 4.19 4.10
N TYR A 61 7.26 4.26 2.78
CA TYR A 61 7.17 5.52 2.05
C TYR A 61 5.71 5.99 1.95
N PHE A 62 4.78 5.10 1.59
CA PHE A 62 3.36 5.45 1.51
C PHE A 62 2.77 5.80 2.88
N GLU A 63 3.12 5.06 3.94
CA GLU A 63 2.72 5.40 5.31
C GLU A 63 3.28 6.77 5.78
N LEU A 64 4.51 7.12 5.36
CA LEU A 64 5.09 8.43 5.65
C LEU A 64 4.40 9.54 4.84
N ALA A 65 4.07 9.28 3.57
CA ALA A 65 3.37 10.23 2.72
C ALA A 65 1.96 10.55 3.26
N GLU A 66 1.23 9.53 3.73
CA GLU A 66 -0.09 9.68 4.36
C GLU A 66 -0.02 10.56 5.62
N GLN A 67 0.96 10.31 6.50
CA GLN A 67 1.20 11.17 7.68
C GLN A 67 1.53 12.61 7.31
N ILE A 68 2.23 12.82 6.19
CA ILE A 68 2.56 14.17 5.71
C ILE A 68 1.31 14.86 5.18
N GLU A 69 0.50 14.15 4.40
CA GLU A 69 -0.78 14.63 3.86
C GLU A 69 -1.73 15.05 4.98
N GLU A 70 -1.90 14.21 6.00
CA GLU A 70 -2.78 14.49 7.15
C GLU A 70 -2.36 15.77 7.92
N ARG A 71 -1.07 16.13 7.86
CA ARG A 71 -0.48 17.29 8.54
C ARG A 71 -0.21 18.48 7.60
N ASP A 72 -0.65 18.42 6.34
CA ASP A 72 -0.34 19.45 5.34
C ASP A 72 -0.66 20.89 5.81
N PRO A 73 -1.87 21.19 6.36
CA PRO A 73 -2.18 22.55 6.82
C PRO A 73 -1.24 23.05 7.93
N HIS A 74 -0.82 22.15 8.82
CA HIS A 74 0.11 22.47 9.89
C HIS A 74 1.51 22.79 9.34
N TYR A 75 2.01 21.95 8.42
CA TYR A 75 3.31 22.17 7.77
C TYR A 75 3.33 23.47 6.98
N VAL A 76 2.27 23.78 6.23
CA VAL A 76 2.12 25.07 5.54
C VAL A 76 2.26 26.22 6.54
N GLY A 77 1.56 26.16 7.68
CA GLY A 77 1.65 27.19 8.73
C GLY A 77 3.07 27.38 9.28
N VAL A 78 3.74 26.30 9.70
CA VAL A 78 5.08 26.35 10.28
C VAL A 78 6.13 26.81 9.26
N LEU A 79 6.11 26.27 8.05
CA LEU A 79 7.06 26.63 6.99
C LEU A 79 6.89 28.09 6.57
N SER A 80 5.64 28.56 6.46
CA SER A 80 5.35 29.95 6.12
C SER A 80 5.84 30.91 7.22
N THR A 81 5.70 30.53 8.49
CA THR A 81 6.25 31.31 9.62
C THR A 81 7.77 31.37 9.54
N ARG A 82 8.46 30.23 9.42
CA ARG A 82 9.94 30.18 9.33
C ARG A 82 10.47 30.98 8.16
N LYS A 83 9.80 30.93 7.00
CA LYS A 83 10.18 31.70 5.81
C LYS A 83 10.10 33.21 6.01
N ARG A 84 9.20 33.68 6.87
CA ARG A 84 8.94 35.11 7.14
C ARG A 84 9.66 35.63 8.38
N SER A 85 10.32 34.75 9.14
CA SER A 85 11.16 35.14 10.26
C SER A 85 12.43 35.81 9.73
N VAL A 86 12.62 37.08 10.08
CA VAL A 86 13.84 37.89 9.84
C VAL A 86 14.77 37.84 11.04
#